data_AF-A0A1F7ZXE2-F1
#
_entry.id   AF-A0A1F7ZXE2-F1
#
_cell.length_a   1.000
_cell.length_b   1.000
_cell.length_c   1.000
_cell.angle_alpha   90.00
_cell.angle_beta   90.00
_cell.angle_gamma   90.00
#
_symmetry.space_group_name_H-M   'P 1'
#
loop_
_entity.id
_entity.type
_entity.pdbx_description
1 polymer ?
#
loop_
_entity_poly.entity_id
_entity_poly.type
_entity_poly.pdbx_seq_one_letter_code
_entity_poly.pdbx_strand_id
1 'polypeptide(L)'
;MNSKATRPKRPRLPSPATRELWMKRIGKSLSANAPLRPNKRTKTSERDENCPETRHRFLTTYKCKKIRGESGLRYGRYRENSHGDMTTVAGGSLYEDAKLYRMDRRQDAEIYEELYGISPFKVPKMHSETRALLNDHATALASSDYKFTPRFQHGFEEFVAALKMAGFPRYEYFRWNLNGNIEDEHPVLIKLRSCHWALERAFKNEVTYISS
;
A
#
# COMPACT_ATOMS: atom_id res chain seq x y z
N MET A 1 22.97 9.05 -56.83
CA MET A 1 22.86 9.19 -55.36
C MET A 1 21.73 8.28 -54.90
N ASN A 2 22.02 7.12 -54.31
CA ASN A 2 21.01 6.16 -53.84
C ASN A 2 21.15 5.96 -52.32
N SER A 3 20.28 6.57 -51.52
CA SER A 3 20.21 6.35 -50.07
C SER A 3 19.25 5.20 -49.75
N LYS A 4 19.80 4.04 -49.38
CA LYS A 4 19.07 2.93 -48.75
C LYS A 4 18.69 3.32 -47.33
N ALA A 5 17.40 3.42 -47.03
CA ALA A 5 16.89 3.59 -45.68
C ALA A 5 16.86 2.23 -44.94
N THR A 6 17.63 2.11 -43.87
CA THR A 6 17.68 0.92 -42.99
C THR A 6 16.50 0.95 -42.03
N ARG A 7 15.56 -0.01 -42.13
CA ARG A 7 14.47 -0.18 -41.15
C ARG A 7 15.06 -0.57 -39.77
N PRO A 8 14.63 0.05 -38.66
CA PRO A 8 15.04 -0.38 -37.33
C PRO A 8 14.42 -1.75 -37.00
N LYS A 9 15.26 -2.69 -36.55
CA LYS A 9 14.83 -4.03 -36.07
C LYS A 9 13.98 -3.86 -34.81
N ARG A 10 12.75 -4.38 -34.83
CA ARG A 10 11.86 -4.45 -33.66
C ARG A 10 12.57 -5.18 -32.50
N PRO A 11 12.43 -4.72 -31.24
CA PRO A 11 12.91 -5.47 -30.09
C PRO A 11 12.21 -6.84 -30.04
N ARG A 12 12.98 -7.92 -29.90
CA ARG A 12 12.43 -9.27 -29.71
C ARG A 12 11.71 -9.30 -28.36
N LEU A 13 10.46 -9.77 -28.38
CA LEU A 13 9.67 -10.01 -27.18
C LEU A 13 10.43 -10.98 -26.24
N PRO A 14 10.45 -10.73 -24.92
CA PRO A 14 11.04 -11.65 -23.97
C PRO A 14 10.31 -12.99 -24.00
N SER A 15 11.07 -14.09 -23.86
CA SER A 15 10.51 -15.44 -23.94
C SER A 15 9.52 -15.68 -22.79
N PRO A 16 8.58 -16.63 -22.95
CA PRO A 16 7.65 -17.01 -21.87
C PRO A 16 8.35 -17.33 -20.55
N ALA A 17 9.55 -17.90 -20.60
CA ALA A 17 10.38 -18.18 -19.42
C ALA A 17 10.87 -16.90 -18.72
N THR A 18 11.26 -15.88 -19.49
CA THR A 18 11.61 -14.56 -18.94
C THR A 18 10.39 -13.90 -18.31
N ARG A 19 9.21 -14.03 -18.92
CA ARG A 19 7.94 -13.50 -18.37
C ARG A 19 7.56 -14.17 -17.04
N GLU A 20 7.71 -15.47 -16.94
CA GLU A 20 7.45 -16.23 -15.71
C GLU A 20 8.43 -15.85 -14.58
N LEU A 21 9.70 -15.65 -14.92
CA LEU A 21 10.72 -15.17 -13.98
C LEU A 21 10.37 -13.78 -13.42
N TRP A 22 9.79 -12.91 -14.24
CA TRP A 22 9.40 -11.55 -13.83
C TRP A 22 8.15 -11.58 -12.95
N MET A 23 7.16 -12.43 -13.26
CA MET A 23 5.99 -12.65 -12.41
C MET A 23 6.38 -13.25 -11.04
N LYS A 24 7.34 -14.19 -11.01
CA LYS A 24 7.92 -14.72 -9.76
C LYS A 24 8.67 -13.66 -8.94
N ARG A 25 9.16 -12.58 -9.57
CA ARG A 25 9.84 -11.47 -8.90
C ARG A 25 8.87 -10.42 -8.37
N ILE A 26 7.70 -10.28 -8.98
CA ILE A 26 6.60 -9.38 -8.57
C ILE A 26 5.88 -9.94 -7.33
N GLY A 27 5.78 -11.26 -7.17
CA GLY A 27 5.20 -11.94 -5.99
C GLY A 27 6.03 -11.89 -4.71
N LYS A 28 6.95 -10.93 -4.55
CA LYS A 28 7.78 -10.77 -3.34
C LYS A 28 7.36 -9.55 -2.50
N SER A 29 6.05 -9.28 -2.39
CA SER A 29 5.55 -8.47 -1.28
C SER A 29 5.53 -9.34 -0.02
N LEU A 30 5.69 -8.72 1.15
CA LEU A 30 5.77 -9.40 2.45
C LEU A 30 4.53 -10.26 2.76
N SER A 31 3.43 -10.10 2.02
CA SER A 31 2.21 -10.90 2.14
C SER A 31 2.29 -12.30 1.53
N ALA A 32 3.29 -12.61 0.69
CA ALA A 32 3.28 -13.84 -0.12
C ALA A 32 4.33 -14.90 0.26
N ASN A 33 5.23 -14.64 1.21
CA ASN A 33 6.30 -15.57 1.58
C ASN A 33 6.32 -15.88 3.08
N ALA A 34 5.38 -16.69 3.53
CA ALA A 34 5.54 -17.47 4.76
C ALA A 34 5.43 -18.97 4.41
N PRO A 35 6.55 -19.71 4.29
CA PRO A 35 6.50 -21.15 4.22
C PRO A 35 6.31 -21.71 5.64
N LEU A 36 5.07 -21.94 6.04
CA LEU A 36 4.77 -22.72 7.24
C LEU A 36 5.09 -24.19 6.95
N ARG A 37 6.30 -24.64 7.33
CA ARG A 37 6.55 -26.06 7.60
C ARG A 37 5.80 -26.46 8.88
N PRO A 38 5.18 -27.65 8.94
CA PRO A 38 4.31 -28.02 10.04
C PRO A 38 5.17 -28.53 11.21
N ASN A 39 5.47 -27.64 12.16
CA ASN A 39 5.84 -28.10 13.49
C ASN A 39 4.58 -28.06 14.37
N LYS A 40 4.11 -29.25 14.72
CA LYS A 40 3.06 -29.48 15.72
C LYS A 40 3.49 -28.85 17.04
N ARG A 41 2.96 -27.66 17.36
CA ARG A 41 2.80 -27.20 18.74
C ARG A 41 1.80 -26.03 18.80
N THR A 42 0.66 -26.34 19.38
CA THR A 42 -0.25 -25.46 20.13
C THR A 42 -0.56 -24.11 19.48
N LYS A 43 -1.61 -24.03 18.65
CA LYS A 43 -2.13 -22.74 18.17
C LYS A 43 -3.11 -22.15 19.20
N THR A 44 -2.62 -21.15 19.92
CA THR A 44 -3.38 -20.00 20.41
C THR A 44 -4.32 -19.48 19.31
N SER A 45 -5.53 -19.03 19.67
CA SER A 45 -6.49 -18.47 18.71
C SER A 45 -5.86 -17.31 17.95
N GLU A 46 -5.63 -17.46 16.64
CA GLU A 46 -5.34 -16.35 15.73
C GLU A 46 -6.49 -15.34 15.87
N ARG A 47 -6.25 -14.20 16.52
CA ARG A 47 -7.22 -13.10 16.52
C ARG A 47 -7.36 -12.63 15.08
N ASP A 48 -8.60 -12.47 14.60
CA ASP A 48 -8.85 -11.92 13.28
C ASP A 48 -8.35 -10.47 13.23
N GLU A 49 -7.25 -10.23 12.51
CA GLU A 49 -6.63 -8.91 12.31
C GLU A 49 -7.58 -7.89 11.65
N ASN A 50 -8.67 -8.38 11.05
CA ASN A 50 -9.69 -7.55 10.41
C ASN A 50 -10.94 -7.36 11.28
N CYS A 51 -10.99 -7.90 12.50
CA CYS A 51 -12.13 -7.65 13.37
C CYS A 51 -12.24 -6.14 13.71
N PRO A 52 -13.46 -5.61 13.88
CA PRO A 52 -13.68 -4.19 14.13
C PRO A 52 -12.88 -3.64 15.32
N GLU A 53 -12.68 -4.43 16.36
CA GLU A 53 -11.93 -4.06 17.56
C GLU A 53 -10.44 -3.87 17.25
N THR A 54 -9.85 -4.76 16.46
CA THR A 54 -8.45 -4.67 16.04
C THR A 54 -8.24 -3.48 15.09
N ARG A 55 -9.18 -3.25 14.17
CA ARG A 55 -9.15 -2.06 13.29
C ARG A 55 -9.27 -0.76 14.08
N HIS A 56 -10.18 -0.71 15.04
CA HIS A 56 -10.36 0.46 15.89
C HIS A 56 -9.10 0.75 16.71
N ARG A 57 -8.43 -0.29 17.22
CA ARG A 57 -7.16 -0.18 17.93
C ARG A 57 -6.06 0.38 17.01
N PHE A 58 -5.89 -0.15 15.79
CA PHE A 58 -4.92 0.35 14.82
C PHE A 58 -5.04 1.86 14.58
N LEU A 59 -6.24 2.32 14.21
CA LEU A 59 -6.50 3.73 13.93
C LEU A 59 -6.35 4.63 15.17
N THR A 60 -6.71 4.13 16.35
CA THR A 60 -6.56 4.87 17.61
C THR A 60 -5.10 5.02 18.01
N THR A 61 -4.30 3.97 17.85
CA THR A 61 -2.85 4.03 18.07
C THR A 61 -2.21 5.11 17.19
N TYR A 62 -2.56 5.13 15.91
CA TYR A 62 -2.05 6.15 14.99
C TYR A 62 -2.49 7.58 15.39
N LYS A 63 -3.77 7.79 15.71
CA LYS A 63 -4.26 9.10 16.20
C LYS A 63 -3.49 9.58 17.43
N CYS A 64 -3.29 8.71 18.42
CA CYS A 64 -2.54 9.02 19.63
C CYS A 64 -1.07 9.37 19.31
N LYS A 65 -0.44 8.65 18.39
CA LYS A 65 0.93 8.94 17.91
C LYS A 65 1.00 10.31 17.25
N LYS A 66 0.03 10.65 16.39
CA LYS A 66 -0.05 11.95 15.71
C LYS A 66 -0.20 13.11 16.71
N ILE A 67 -1.17 13.04 17.62
CA ILE A 67 -1.39 14.07 18.65
C ILE A 67 -0.13 14.27 19.51
N ARG A 68 0.57 13.19 19.87
CA ARG A 68 1.85 13.27 20.59
C ARG A 68 2.94 13.98 19.77
N GLY A 69 3.02 13.69 18.47
CA GLY A 69 3.97 14.33 17.56
C GLY A 69 3.71 15.82 17.40
N GLU A 70 2.44 16.22 17.22
CA GLU A 70 2.04 17.61 16.99
C GLU A 70 2.14 18.47 18.25
N SER A 71 1.78 17.92 19.41
CA SER A 71 1.80 18.68 20.67
C SER A 71 3.22 18.98 21.18
N GLY A 72 4.25 18.30 20.67
CA GLY A 72 5.63 18.36 21.20
C GLY A 72 5.74 17.87 22.66
N LEU A 73 4.61 17.49 23.26
CA LEU A 73 4.49 17.14 24.66
C LEU A 73 4.79 15.65 24.80
N ARG A 74 5.92 15.35 25.43
CA ARG A 74 6.17 14.04 26.06
C ARG A 74 5.27 13.89 27.29
N TYR A 75 3.96 14.10 27.16
CA TYR A 75 3.03 13.79 28.25
C TYR A 75 3.20 12.32 28.60
N GLY A 76 3.42 12.12 29.90
CA GLY A 76 4.04 10.95 30.51
C GLY A 76 3.70 9.63 29.83
N ARG A 77 4.74 8.81 29.70
CA ARG A 77 4.71 7.38 29.36
C ARG A 77 3.34 6.81 29.70
N TYR A 78 2.44 6.72 28.70
CA TYR A 78 1.18 6.03 28.90
C TYR A 78 1.63 4.61 29.17
N ARG A 79 1.55 4.21 30.43
CA ARG A 79 1.94 2.88 30.88
C ARG A 79 1.29 1.91 29.89
N GLU A 80 2.12 1.16 29.19
CA GLU A 80 1.78 -0.05 28.44
C GLU A 80 1.27 -1.13 29.41
N ASN A 81 0.35 -0.77 30.30
CA ASN A 81 -0.24 -1.64 31.32
C ASN A 81 -1.63 -2.13 30.92
N SER A 82 -2.03 -1.96 29.66
CA SER A 82 -3.04 -2.85 29.08
C SER A 82 -2.32 -4.12 28.63
N HIS A 83 -2.19 -5.06 29.56
CA HIS A 83 -1.81 -6.46 29.35
C HIS A 83 -2.78 -7.14 28.38
N GLY A 84 -2.64 -6.84 27.10
CA GLY A 84 -3.39 -7.46 26.03
C GLY A 84 -2.47 -7.53 24.82
N ASP A 85 -1.56 -8.50 24.87
CA ASP A 85 -0.80 -9.04 23.73
C ASP A 85 -0.66 -8.05 22.56
N MET A 86 0.28 -7.11 22.71
CA MET A 86 0.60 -6.06 21.74
C MET A 86 1.41 -6.63 20.55
N THR A 87 1.35 -7.94 20.32
CA THR A 87 2.28 -8.66 19.44
C THR A 87 1.80 -8.79 18.01
N THR A 88 0.54 -8.43 17.71
CA THR A 88 0.09 -8.27 16.32
C THR A 88 -0.33 -6.83 16.06
N VAL A 89 0.64 -6.05 15.56
CA VAL A 89 0.35 -4.76 14.94
C VAL A 89 -0.38 -5.06 13.64
N ALA A 90 -1.70 -5.05 13.67
CA ALA A 90 -2.52 -5.17 12.48
C ALA A 90 -2.05 -4.15 11.43
N GLY A 91 -1.67 -4.59 10.24
CA GLY A 91 -1.35 -3.69 9.14
C GLY A 91 -2.56 -2.84 8.75
N GLY A 92 -2.36 -1.77 7.99
CA GLY A 92 -3.47 -0.99 7.42
C GLY A 92 -4.39 -1.86 6.56
N SER A 93 -5.70 -1.66 6.68
CA SER A 93 -6.70 -2.40 5.88
C SER A 93 -7.75 -1.44 5.34
N LEU A 94 -7.49 -0.91 4.14
CA LEU A 94 -8.29 0.13 3.48
C LEU A 94 -9.80 -0.05 3.63
N TYR A 95 -10.32 -1.24 3.30
CA TYR A 95 -11.76 -1.50 3.32
C TYR A 95 -12.29 -1.73 4.72
N GLU A 96 -11.56 -2.46 5.58
CA GLU A 96 -12.02 -2.78 6.93
C GLU A 96 -11.96 -1.55 7.84
N ASP A 97 -10.94 -0.71 7.68
CA ASP A 97 -10.83 0.58 8.37
C ASP A 97 -11.94 1.54 7.93
N ALA A 98 -12.31 1.55 6.64
CA ALA A 98 -13.40 2.38 6.14
C ALA A 98 -14.77 1.97 6.72
N LYS A 99 -14.99 0.68 6.99
CA LYS A 99 -16.25 0.19 7.56
C LYS A 99 -16.53 0.84 8.91
N LEU A 100 -15.50 1.12 9.72
CA LEU A 100 -15.68 1.75 11.02
C LEU A 100 -16.36 3.13 10.91
N TYR A 101 -16.03 3.91 9.89
CA TYR A 101 -16.65 5.21 9.66
C TYR A 101 -18.05 5.08 9.04
N ARG A 102 -18.23 4.15 8.11
CA ARG A 102 -19.54 3.91 7.46
C ARG A 102 -20.60 3.36 8.43
N MET A 103 -20.16 2.74 9.51
CA MET A 103 -21.00 2.23 10.58
C MET A 103 -21.09 3.18 11.78
N ASP A 104 -20.67 4.44 11.62
CA ASP A 104 -20.65 5.47 12.67
C ASP A 104 -19.88 5.09 13.95
N ARG A 105 -18.98 4.11 13.87
CA ARG A 105 -18.10 3.69 14.98
C ARG A 105 -16.89 4.60 15.17
N ARG A 106 -16.65 5.52 14.22
CA ARG A 106 -15.64 6.58 14.25
C ARG A 106 -16.14 7.80 13.51
N GLN A 107 -15.73 8.99 13.96
CA GLN A 107 -16.15 10.28 13.43
C GLN A 107 -14.97 11.19 13.01
N ASP A 108 -13.74 10.70 13.17
CA ASP A 108 -12.49 11.39 12.86
C ASP A 108 -11.93 10.97 11.50
N ALA A 109 -12.71 11.23 10.45
CA ALA A 109 -12.42 10.79 9.07
C ALA A 109 -11.06 11.29 8.54
N GLU A 110 -10.55 12.40 9.06
CA GLU A 110 -9.23 12.96 8.74
C GLU A 110 -8.09 11.97 9.00
N ILE A 111 -8.23 11.11 10.02
CA ILE A 111 -7.24 10.08 10.35
C ILE A 111 -7.16 9.03 9.24
N TYR A 112 -8.32 8.64 8.70
CA TYR A 112 -8.37 7.71 7.58
C TYR A 112 -7.83 8.34 6.29
N GLU A 113 -8.20 9.59 6.02
CA GLU A 113 -7.76 10.31 4.82
C GLU A 113 -6.25 10.53 4.80
N GLU A 114 -5.60 10.73 5.93
CA GLU A 114 -4.15 10.82 6.01
C GLU A 114 -3.46 9.47 5.75
N LEU A 115 -3.99 8.39 6.30
CA LEU A 115 -3.45 7.04 6.10
C LEU A 115 -3.58 6.54 4.66
N TYR A 116 -4.70 6.84 4.00
CA TYR A 116 -5.06 6.24 2.72
C TYR A 116 -5.19 7.23 1.55
N GLY A 117 -5.12 8.53 1.83
CA GLY A 117 -5.27 9.58 0.84
C GLY A 117 -6.68 9.75 0.27
N ILE A 118 -7.67 8.99 0.75
CA ILE A 118 -9.03 8.94 0.21
C ILE A 118 -10.08 8.92 1.32
N SER A 119 -11.30 9.38 1.02
CA SER A 119 -12.38 9.45 1.99
C SER A 119 -12.95 8.07 2.36
N PRO A 120 -13.17 7.76 3.65
CA PRO A 120 -13.70 6.46 4.09
C PRO A 120 -15.13 6.20 3.61
N PHE A 121 -15.91 7.27 3.38
CA PHE A 121 -17.32 7.17 2.96
C PHE A 121 -17.48 6.76 1.49
N LYS A 122 -16.46 6.99 0.65
CA LYS A 122 -16.52 6.75 -0.80
C LYS A 122 -15.30 5.98 -1.31
N VAL A 123 -14.93 4.88 -0.64
CA VAL A 123 -13.82 4.02 -1.08
C VAL A 123 -14.25 3.24 -2.32
N PRO A 124 -13.63 3.46 -3.48
CA PRO A 124 -13.97 2.77 -4.71
C PRO A 124 -13.41 1.35 -4.71
N LYS A 125 -14.01 0.48 -5.53
CA LYS A 125 -13.41 -0.82 -5.83
C LYS A 125 -12.16 -0.58 -6.67
N MET A 126 -11.02 -1.01 -6.16
CA MET A 126 -9.72 -0.82 -6.79
C MET A 126 -8.96 -2.13 -6.97
N HIS A 127 -7.98 -2.10 -7.86
CA HIS A 127 -7.08 -3.21 -8.12
C HIS A 127 -6.32 -3.61 -6.84
N SER A 128 -5.98 -4.91 -6.72
CA SER A 128 -5.34 -5.46 -5.53
C SER A 128 -4.02 -4.77 -5.19
N GLU A 129 -3.22 -4.43 -6.20
CA GLU A 129 -1.89 -3.82 -6.06
C GLU A 129 -2.02 -2.36 -5.61
N THR A 130 -2.97 -1.61 -6.17
CA THR A 130 -3.30 -0.25 -5.72
C THR A 130 -3.70 -0.28 -4.24
N ARG A 131 -4.58 -1.22 -3.87
CA ARG A 131 -5.00 -1.40 -2.48
C ARG A 131 -3.83 -1.78 -1.58
N ALA A 132 -2.96 -2.68 -2.02
CA ALA A 132 -1.79 -3.12 -1.26
C ALA A 132 -0.86 -1.94 -0.97
N LEU A 133 -0.56 -1.09 -1.95
CA LEU A 133 0.27 0.11 -1.72
C LEU A 133 -0.36 1.08 -0.71
N LEU A 134 -1.67 1.29 -0.76
CA LEU A 134 -2.36 2.13 0.23
C LEU A 134 -2.29 1.52 1.64
N ASN A 135 -2.44 0.19 1.74
CA ASN A 135 -2.30 -0.53 3.00
C ASN A 135 -0.87 -0.49 3.55
N ASP A 136 0.13 -0.67 2.68
CA ASP A 136 1.55 -0.64 3.02
C ASP A 136 1.95 0.76 3.53
N HIS A 137 1.48 1.82 2.86
CA HIS A 137 1.66 3.19 3.33
C HIS A 137 1.03 3.41 4.71
N ALA A 138 -0.25 3.06 4.88
CA ALA A 138 -0.93 3.19 6.17
C ALA A 138 -0.22 2.41 7.29
N THR A 139 0.30 1.22 6.98
CA THR A 139 1.09 0.41 7.92
C THR A 139 2.37 1.11 8.32
N ALA A 140 3.15 1.59 7.35
CA ALA A 140 4.41 2.28 7.59
C ALA A 140 4.22 3.58 8.38
N LEU A 141 3.12 4.30 8.13
CA LEU A 141 2.79 5.56 8.82
C LEU A 141 2.34 5.32 10.27
N ALA A 142 1.50 4.31 10.49
CA ALA A 142 0.92 3.98 11.78
C ALA A 142 1.90 3.30 12.73
N SER A 143 2.73 2.38 12.25
CA SER A 143 3.64 1.59 13.09
C SER A 143 4.83 2.42 13.59
N SER A 144 5.33 2.09 14.78
CA SER A 144 6.59 2.59 15.34
C SER A 144 7.82 1.87 14.77
N ASP A 145 7.60 0.73 14.13
CA ASP A 145 8.64 -0.22 13.72
C ASP A 145 9.20 0.14 12.34
N TYR A 146 8.62 1.15 11.68
CA TYR A 146 9.07 1.65 10.41
C TYR A 146 9.56 3.09 10.53
N LYS A 147 10.69 3.37 9.88
CA LYS A 147 11.14 4.72 9.56
C LYS A 147 11.10 4.91 8.06
N PHE A 148 10.68 6.09 7.61
CA PHE A 148 10.63 6.43 6.20
C PHE A 148 11.08 7.86 5.95
N THR A 149 11.49 8.16 4.72
CA THR A 149 11.96 9.49 4.33
C THR A 149 10.83 10.34 3.76
N PRO A 150 10.99 11.68 3.71
CA PRO A 150 10.01 12.56 3.05
C PRO A 150 9.76 12.24 1.58
N ARG A 151 10.71 11.58 0.90
CA ARG A 151 10.53 11.13 -0.50
C ARG A 151 9.46 10.08 -0.64
N PHE A 152 9.37 9.16 0.32
CA PHE A 152 8.31 8.16 0.35
C PHE A 152 6.94 8.82 0.50
N GLN A 153 6.82 9.75 1.45
CA GLN A 153 5.59 10.50 1.67
C GLN A 153 5.17 11.31 0.43
N HIS A 154 6.10 12.02 -0.19
CA HIS A 154 5.83 12.77 -1.41
C HIS A 154 5.40 11.86 -2.58
N GLY A 155 6.05 10.71 -2.75
CA GLY A 155 5.65 9.73 -3.77
C GLY A 155 4.24 9.17 -3.53
N PHE A 156 3.83 9.05 -2.27
CA PHE A 156 2.46 8.66 -1.91
C PHE A 156 1.45 9.73 -2.30
N GLU A 157 1.72 11.00 -1.99
CA GLU A 157 0.86 12.13 -2.35
C GLU A 157 0.68 12.24 -3.87
N GLU A 158 1.76 12.14 -4.65
CA GLU A 158 1.71 12.14 -6.10
C GLU A 158 0.87 10.97 -6.64
N PHE A 159 1.03 9.78 -6.06
CA PHE A 159 0.27 8.59 -6.43
C PHE A 159 -1.22 8.76 -6.15
N VAL A 160 -1.60 9.24 -4.96
CA VAL A 160 -3.00 9.50 -4.60
C VAL A 160 -3.61 10.56 -5.51
N ALA A 161 -2.87 11.62 -5.82
CA ALA A 161 -3.32 12.66 -6.76
C ALA A 161 -3.58 12.07 -8.15
N ALA A 162 -2.65 11.28 -8.69
CA ALA A 162 -2.83 10.60 -9.97
C ALA A 162 -4.00 9.61 -9.94
N LEU A 163 -4.22 8.91 -8.83
CA LEU A 163 -5.31 7.95 -8.66
C LEU A 163 -6.69 8.64 -8.66
N LYS A 164 -6.80 9.78 -7.98
CA LYS A 164 -8.00 10.63 -8.00
C LYS A 164 -8.28 11.17 -9.40
N MET A 165 -7.26 11.70 -10.08
CA MET A 165 -7.38 12.20 -11.46
C MET A 165 -7.81 11.11 -12.45
N ALA A 166 -7.35 9.88 -12.26
CA ALA A 166 -7.72 8.74 -13.09
C ALA A 166 -9.13 8.19 -12.79
N GLY A 167 -9.82 8.72 -11.78
CA GLY A 167 -11.15 8.24 -11.40
C GLY A 167 -11.15 6.80 -10.88
N PHE A 168 -10.06 6.36 -10.25
CA PHE A 168 -9.92 5.01 -9.69
C PHE A 168 -10.19 3.89 -10.72
N PRO A 169 -9.32 3.75 -11.75
CA PRO A 169 -9.55 2.80 -12.83
C PRO A 169 -9.64 1.36 -12.31
N ARG A 170 -10.58 0.60 -12.86
CA ARG A 170 -10.75 -0.82 -12.55
C ARG A 170 -9.64 -1.64 -13.21
N TYR A 171 -9.37 -2.81 -12.61
CA TYR A 171 -8.58 -4.02 -12.98
C TYR A 171 -7.72 -4.12 -14.28
N GLU A 172 -7.84 -3.27 -15.28
CA GLU A 172 -7.18 -3.45 -16.59
C GLU A 172 -6.03 -2.46 -16.88
N TYR A 173 -5.83 -1.41 -16.06
CA TYR A 173 -4.81 -0.39 -16.38
C TYR A 173 -3.34 -0.85 -16.21
N PHE A 174 -3.08 -1.98 -15.54
CA PHE A 174 -1.75 -2.60 -15.44
C PHE A 174 -1.48 -3.67 -16.51
N ARG A 175 -2.46 -4.00 -17.35
CA ARG A 175 -2.32 -5.10 -18.31
C ARG A 175 -1.44 -4.68 -19.48
N TRP A 176 -0.17 -5.09 -19.45
CA TRP A 176 0.83 -4.89 -20.51
C TRP A 176 0.49 -5.52 -21.89
N ASN A 177 -0.65 -6.21 -22.03
CA ASN A 177 -0.97 -7.07 -23.18
C ASN A 177 -2.29 -6.70 -23.88
N LEU A 178 -2.61 -5.42 -24.06
CA LEU A 178 -3.56 -5.05 -25.13
C LEU A 178 -2.79 -5.07 -26.45
N ASN A 179 -2.93 -6.19 -27.15
CA ASN A 179 -2.23 -6.54 -28.39
C ASN A 179 -2.70 -5.74 -29.63
N GLY A 180 -3.16 -4.50 -29.48
CA GLY A 180 -3.62 -3.68 -30.58
C GLY A 180 -3.67 -2.22 -30.18
N ASN A 181 -2.83 -1.39 -30.82
CA ASN A 181 -2.80 0.07 -30.76
C ASN A 181 -2.49 0.68 -29.39
N ILE A 182 -1.19 0.81 -29.10
CA ILE A 182 -0.60 1.58 -27.99
C ILE A 182 -0.85 3.10 -28.14
N GLU A 183 -1.51 3.55 -29.21
CA GLU A 183 -1.72 4.98 -29.52
C GLU A 183 -2.82 5.64 -28.67
N ASP A 184 -3.63 4.87 -27.93
CA ASP A 184 -4.69 5.36 -27.02
C ASP A 184 -4.34 5.19 -25.52
N GLU A 185 -3.07 5.27 -25.13
CA GLU A 185 -2.72 5.36 -23.71
C GLU A 185 -3.10 6.74 -23.16
N HIS A 186 -4.31 6.85 -22.62
CA HIS A 186 -4.82 8.08 -21.98
C HIS A 186 -3.75 8.64 -21.01
N PRO A 187 -3.31 9.90 -21.14
CA PRO A 187 -2.13 10.44 -20.45
C PRO A 187 -2.23 10.33 -18.92
N VAL A 188 -3.45 10.41 -18.38
CA VAL A 188 -3.73 10.22 -16.95
C VAL A 188 -3.38 8.81 -16.47
N LEU A 189 -3.64 7.77 -17.27
CA LEU A 189 -3.31 6.38 -16.92
C LEU A 189 -1.81 6.12 -17.00
N ILE A 190 -1.10 6.76 -17.94
CA ILE A 190 0.37 6.73 -18.00
C ILE A 190 0.96 7.33 -16.72
N LYS A 191 0.49 8.52 -16.32
CA LYS A 191 0.94 9.18 -15.10
C LYS A 191 0.64 8.34 -13.86
N LEU A 192 -0.56 7.76 -13.74
CA LEU A 192 -0.90 6.87 -12.63
C LEU A 192 0.03 5.66 -12.55
N ARG A 193 0.32 5.00 -13.68
CA ARG A 193 1.27 3.88 -13.72
C ARG A 193 2.67 4.32 -13.28
N SER A 194 3.14 5.46 -13.78
CA SER A 194 4.43 6.01 -13.39
C SER A 194 4.52 6.27 -11.88
N CYS A 195 3.52 6.94 -11.30
CA CYS A 195 3.47 7.20 -9.86
C CYS A 195 3.36 5.92 -9.02
N HIS A 196 2.62 4.90 -9.49
CA HIS A 196 2.56 3.60 -8.82
C HIS A 196 3.94 2.95 -8.69
N TRP A 197 4.68 2.85 -9.80
CA TRP A 197 6.03 2.27 -9.78
C TRP A 197 7.02 3.12 -8.98
N ALA A 198 6.87 4.45 -9.02
CA ALA A 198 7.68 5.35 -8.23
C ALA A 198 7.45 5.12 -6.72
N LEU A 199 6.20 5.05 -6.28
CA LEU A 199 5.83 4.77 -4.89
C LEU A 199 6.33 3.39 -4.45
N GLU A 200 6.15 2.35 -5.27
CA GLU A 200 6.64 1.00 -4.94
C GLU A 200 8.17 0.96 -4.78
N ARG A 201 8.92 1.68 -5.63
CA ARG A 201 10.38 1.80 -5.48
C ARG A 201 10.75 2.61 -4.25
N ALA A 202 10.05 3.72 -3.99
CA ALA A 202 10.27 4.52 -2.80
C ALA A 202 10.02 3.69 -1.54
N PHE A 203 8.96 2.90 -1.48
CA PHE A 203 8.71 1.98 -0.37
C PHE A 203 9.90 1.06 -0.11
N LYS A 204 10.42 0.40 -1.16
CA LYS A 204 11.55 -0.54 -1.02
C LYS A 204 12.87 0.11 -0.60
N ASN A 205 13.11 1.36 -1.01
CA ASN A 205 14.39 2.02 -0.81
C ASN A 205 14.42 2.95 0.41
N GLU A 206 13.27 3.50 0.77
CA GLU A 206 13.16 4.60 1.73
C GLU A 206 12.47 4.18 3.03
N VAL A 207 11.75 3.05 3.05
CA VAL A 207 11.10 2.51 4.26
C VAL A 207 11.97 1.41 4.85
N THR A 208 12.36 1.58 6.11
CA THR A 208 13.22 0.63 6.84
C THR A 208 12.52 0.13 8.10
N TYR A 209 12.57 -1.18 8.32
CA TYR A 209 12.12 -1.80 9.55
C TYR A 209 13.20 -1.66 10.62
N ILE A 210 12.83 -1.20 11.81
CA ILE A 210 13.76 -0.83 12.89
C ILE A 210 13.49 -1.54 14.22
N SER A 211 12.48 -2.41 14.31
CA SER A 211 12.26 -3.17 15.55
C SER A 211 13.44 -4.10 15.80
N SER A 212 14.02 -3.97 16.98
CA SER A 212 15.10 -4.80 17.53
C SER A 212 14.54 -5.83 18.49
#